data_AF-A0A392P800-F1
#
_entry.id   AF-A0A392P800-F1
#
_cell.length_a   1.000
_cell.length_b   1.000
_cell.length_c   1.000
_cell.angle_alpha   90.00
_cell.angle_beta   90.00
_cell.angle_gamma   90.00
#
_symmetry.space_group_name_H-M   'P 1'
#
loop_
_entity.id
_entity.type
_entity.pdbx_description
1 polymer ?
#
loop_
_entity_poly.entity_id
_entity_poly.type
_entity_poly.pdbx_seq_one_letter_code
_entity_poly.pdbx_strand_id
1 'polypeptide(L)'
;MFVCELSFPDDKFNRMWQPFKDENPVVISNSNISSSDFWNLPPVKAMSTGITTSKGKPLEIQWPPVLLQSSYYYISLYFQDNRNPSPFSWRTFDVAINGHTFYSNLNATSKGVTVYAAQWPLSGQTKITMTPSPDMPVGPIVNAGEVYQILPLSGRTQTRDIIAMEDLAKSLQNPPRDWNGDPCRPKGNSWTGVTCSDQFIARVIA
;
A
#
# COMPACT_ATOMS: atom_id res chain seq x y z
N MET A 1 -15.49 -11.61 -12.98
CA MET A 1 -14.42 -12.48 -12.44
C MET A 1 -13.11 -11.73 -12.69
N PHE A 2 -12.56 -11.05 -11.68
CA PHE A 2 -11.31 -10.29 -11.80
C PHE A 2 -10.19 -11.17 -11.26
N VAL A 3 -9.43 -11.80 -12.16
CA VAL A 3 -8.45 -12.83 -11.84
C VAL A 3 -7.11 -12.36 -12.39
N CYS A 4 -6.26 -11.89 -11.48
CA CYS A 4 -4.84 -12.25 -11.36
C CYS A 4 -4.16 -11.25 -10.43
N GLU A 5 -3.34 -11.77 -9.52
CA GLU A 5 -2.30 -10.97 -8.88
C GLU A 5 -1.32 -10.51 -9.96
N LEU A 6 -0.93 -9.24 -9.94
CA LEU A 6 0.09 -8.71 -10.85
C LEU A 6 1.42 -8.68 -10.13
N SER A 7 2.46 -9.13 -10.82
CA SER A 7 3.84 -9.06 -10.37
C SER A 7 4.74 -8.97 -11.61
N PHE A 8 6.01 -9.33 -11.53
CA PHE A 8 6.86 -9.46 -12.71
C PHE A 8 6.23 -10.44 -13.73
N PRO A 9 6.18 -10.13 -15.05
CA PRO A 9 6.81 -9.00 -15.75
C PRO A 9 5.94 -7.73 -15.87
N ASP A 10 4.69 -7.75 -15.38
CA ASP A 10 3.79 -6.59 -15.45
C ASP A 10 4.25 -5.44 -14.55
N ASP A 11 4.92 -5.76 -13.45
CA ASP A 11 5.65 -4.81 -12.62
C ASP A 11 7.16 -5.01 -12.73
N LYS A 12 7.87 -4.02 -13.27
CA LYS A 12 9.34 -4.03 -13.38
C LYS A 12 10.05 -4.01 -12.02
N PHE A 13 9.37 -3.63 -10.94
CA PHE A 13 9.90 -3.63 -9.58
C PHE A 13 9.50 -4.89 -8.80
N ASN A 14 8.83 -5.86 -9.45
CA ASN A 14 8.39 -7.11 -8.84
C ASN A 14 7.54 -6.90 -7.56
N ARG A 15 6.80 -5.77 -7.48
CA ARG A 15 5.80 -5.57 -6.42
C ARG A 15 4.59 -6.46 -6.72
N MET A 16 4.01 -7.01 -5.67
CA MET A 16 2.77 -7.77 -5.78
C MET A 16 1.56 -6.84 -5.67
N TRP A 17 0.71 -6.85 -6.68
CA TRP A 17 -0.57 -6.14 -6.70
C TRP A 17 -1.70 -7.14 -6.60
N GLN A 18 -2.48 -7.02 -5.54
CA GLN A 18 -3.60 -7.93 -5.29
C GLN A 18 -4.91 -7.28 -5.72
N PRO A 19 -5.82 -8.05 -6.35
CA PRO A 19 -7.13 -7.53 -6.69
C PRO A 19 -7.90 -7.20 -5.41
N PHE A 20 -8.52 -6.02 -5.39
CA PHE A 20 -9.47 -5.63 -4.36
C PHE A 20 -10.87 -5.59 -4.95
N LYS A 21 -11.85 -6.14 -4.22
CA LYS A 21 -13.25 -6.16 -4.63
C LYS A 21 -14.14 -5.94 -3.42
N ASP A 22 -15.11 -5.06 -3.58
CA ASP A 22 -16.20 -4.81 -2.64
C ASP A 22 -17.55 -4.77 -3.38
N GLU A 23 -18.56 -4.15 -2.77
CA GLU A 23 -19.90 -3.99 -3.34
C GLU A 23 -20.03 -2.78 -4.27
N ASN A 24 -19.01 -1.92 -4.34
CA ASN A 24 -19.04 -0.74 -5.17
C ASN A 24 -18.93 -1.10 -6.67
N PRO A 25 -19.54 -0.31 -7.56
CA PRO A 25 -19.44 -0.54 -8.99
C PRO A 25 -18.00 -0.36 -9.50
N VAL A 26 -17.62 -1.22 -10.44
CA VAL A 26 -16.33 -1.19 -11.12
C VAL A 26 -16.52 -0.67 -12.54
N VAL A 27 -15.63 0.21 -12.97
CA VAL A 27 -15.58 0.76 -14.33
C VAL A 27 -14.26 0.40 -15.02
N ILE A 28 -14.31 0.30 -16.35
CA ILE A 28 -13.14 0.07 -17.21
C ILE A 28 -12.64 1.43 -17.72
N SER A 29 -11.32 1.59 -17.80
CA SER A 29 -10.71 2.77 -18.40
C SER A 29 -10.83 2.74 -19.93
N ASN A 30 -11.31 3.84 -20.49
CA ASN A 30 -11.40 4.09 -21.93
C ASN A 30 -10.32 5.08 -22.40
N SER A 31 -9.40 5.47 -21.52
CA SER A 31 -8.25 6.31 -21.85
C SER A 31 -6.98 5.47 -21.96
N ASN A 32 -6.00 5.99 -22.69
CA ASN A 32 -4.67 5.38 -22.69
C ASN A 32 -4.06 5.51 -21.29
N ILE A 33 -3.57 4.39 -20.77
CA ILE A 33 -2.91 4.32 -19.49
C ILE A 33 -1.41 4.27 -19.74
N SER A 34 -0.67 5.25 -19.21
CA SER A 34 0.78 5.17 -19.12
C SER A 34 1.21 5.08 -17.67
N SER A 35 2.05 4.08 -17.36
CA SER A 35 2.66 3.95 -16.04
C SER A 35 3.48 5.19 -15.66
N SER A 36 4.10 5.85 -16.64
CA SER A 36 4.90 7.07 -16.45
C SER A 36 4.12 8.27 -15.94
N ASP A 37 2.79 8.24 -16.06
CA ASP A 37 1.94 9.36 -15.62
C ASP A 37 1.78 9.38 -14.09
N PHE A 38 2.23 8.32 -13.42
CA PHE A 38 2.15 8.15 -11.97
C PHE A 38 3.54 8.10 -11.35
N TRP A 39 3.67 8.67 -10.14
CA TRP A 39 4.95 8.82 -9.45
C TRP A 39 5.71 7.49 -9.25
N ASN A 40 5.00 6.44 -8.81
CA ASN A 40 5.62 5.15 -8.47
C ASN A 40 5.55 4.12 -9.60
N LEU A 41 5.25 4.57 -10.83
CA LEU A 41 5.18 3.73 -12.03
C LEU A 41 4.43 2.40 -11.80
N PRO A 42 3.14 2.44 -11.39
CA PRO A 42 2.35 1.24 -11.16
C PRO A 42 2.16 0.47 -12.48
N PRO A 43 1.92 -0.84 -12.44
CA PRO A 43 1.60 -1.63 -13.63
C PRO A 43 0.38 -1.07 -14.36
N VAL A 44 0.46 -0.96 -15.69
CA VAL A 44 -0.65 -0.47 -16.53
C VAL A 44 -1.94 -1.26 -16.26
N LYS A 45 -1.83 -2.57 -16.06
CA LYS A 45 -2.97 -3.46 -15.76
C LYS A 45 -3.67 -3.08 -14.45
N ALA A 46 -2.96 -2.59 -13.43
CA ALA A 46 -3.55 -2.15 -12.16
C ALA A 46 -4.45 -0.91 -12.33
N MET A 47 -4.22 -0.14 -13.40
CA MET A 47 -4.98 1.08 -13.72
C MET A 47 -6.10 0.84 -14.74
N SER A 48 -6.24 -0.39 -15.26
CA SER A 48 -7.22 -0.74 -16.31
C SER A 48 -8.66 -0.65 -15.84
N THR A 49 -8.89 -0.78 -14.54
CA THR A 49 -10.19 -0.66 -13.89
C THR A 49 -10.12 0.33 -12.73
N GLY A 50 -11.28 0.72 -12.24
CA GLY A 50 -11.39 1.50 -11.01
C GLY A 50 -12.73 1.29 -10.33
N ILE A 51 -12.74 1.46 -9.01
CA ILE A 51 -13.94 1.45 -8.18
C ILE A 51 -14.50 2.87 -8.17
N THR A 52 -15.82 2.99 -8.34
CA THR A 52 -16.53 4.28 -8.39
C THR A 52 -17.83 4.18 -7.58
N THR A 53 -18.57 5.28 -7.52
CA THR A 53 -19.95 5.32 -7.01
C THR A 53 -20.85 6.14 -7.94
N SER A 54 -22.14 6.20 -7.62
CA SER A 54 -23.12 7.03 -8.35
C SER A 54 -22.84 8.53 -8.19
N LYS A 55 -23.37 9.33 -9.12
CA LYS A 55 -23.28 10.81 -9.08
C LYS A 55 -23.70 11.36 -7.71
N GLY A 56 -22.89 12.28 -7.18
CA GLY A 56 -23.17 13.01 -5.93
C GLY A 56 -23.06 12.17 -4.65
N LYS A 57 -22.77 10.87 -4.74
CA LYS A 57 -22.54 10.03 -3.56
C LYS A 57 -21.05 9.98 -3.21
N PRO A 58 -20.71 9.92 -1.92
CA PRO A 58 -19.36 9.57 -1.51
C PRO A 58 -19.06 8.13 -1.88
N LEU A 59 -17.80 7.86 -2.25
CA LEU A 59 -17.28 6.51 -2.40
C LEU A 59 -16.63 6.12 -1.08
N GLU A 60 -17.03 4.99 -0.51
CA GLU A 60 -16.47 4.46 0.72
C GLU A 60 -15.92 3.06 0.49
N ILE A 61 -14.66 2.84 0.86
CA ILE A 61 -14.00 1.54 0.75
C ILE A 61 -13.31 1.18 2.07
N GLN A 62 -13.36 -0.10 2.43
CA GLN A 62 -12.58 -0.64 3.55
C GLN A 62 -11.33 -1.29 2.98
N TRP A 63 -10.22 -0.54 2.97
CA TRP A 63 -8.97 -0.97 2.37
C TRP A 63 -7.78 -0.47 3.21
N PRO A 64 -6.77 -1.32 3.47
CA PRO A 64 -6.64 -2.71 3.01
C PRO A 64 -7.61 -3.68 3.72
N PRO A 65 -7.87 -4.88 3.16
CA PRO A 65 -8.83 -5.86 3.70
C PRO A 65 -8.31 -6.60 4.96
N VAL A 66 -7.24 -6.10 5.58
CA VAL A 66 -6.60 -6.69 6.76
C VAL A 66 -6.56 -5.67 7.90
N LEU A 67 -6.55 -6.16 9.13
CA LEU A 67 -6.34 -5.31 10.30
C LEU A 67 -4.87 -4.91 10.39
N LEU A 68 -4.61 -3.61 10.41
CA LEU A 68 -3.27 -3.06 10.51
C LEU A 68 -2.81 -2.96 11.95
N GLN A 69 -1.52 -3.19 12.17
CA GLN A 69 -0.89 -2.89 13.46
C GLN A 69 -0.89 -1.37 13.70
N SER A 70 -0.88 -0.96 14.97
CA SER A 70 -0.70 0.45 15.29
C SER A 70 0.73 0.88 14.92
N SER A 71 0.87 1.65 13.84
CA SER A 71 2.15 2.11 13.31
C SER A 71 1.97 3.30 12.38
N TYR A 72 3.08 3.83 11.88
CA TYR A 72 3.10 4.70 10.71
C TYR A 72 3.16 3.88 9.43
N TYR A 73 2.45 4.36 8.41
CA TYR A 73 2.36 3.74 7.10
C TYR A 73 2.68 4.76 6.01
N TYR A 74 3.37 4.30 4.97
CA TYR A 74 3.40 4.99 3.68
C TYR A 74 2.15 4.57 2.91
N ILE A 75 1.39 5.53 2.39
CA ILE A 75 0.17 5.27 1.62
C ILE A 75 0.30 5.98 0.28
N SER A 76 -0.02 5.30 -0.81
CA SER A 76 -0.13 5.90 -2.15
C SER A 76 -1.44 5.46 -2.79
N LEU A 77 -2.21 6.40 -3.32
CA LEU A 77 -3.48 6.15 -4.01
C LEU A 77 -3.41 6.68 -5.44
N TYR A 78 -3.93 5.88 -6.38
CA TYR A 78 -3.82 6.10 -7.81
C TYR A 78 -5.18 6.33 -8.43
N PHE A 79 -5.28 7.40 -9.22
CA PHE A 79 -6.55 7.89 -9.76
C PHE A 79 -6.40 8.26 -11.22
N GLN A 80 -7.31 7.83 -12.06
CA GLN A 80 -7.40 8.23 -13.46
C GLN A 80 -8.86 8.21 -13.89
N ASP A 81 -9.32 9.28 -14.55
CA ASP A 81 -10.67 9.30 -15.07
C ASP A 81 -10.83 8.24 -16.17
N ASN A 82 -11.82 7.37 -16.01
CA ASN A 82 -12.03 6.22 -16.86
C ASN A 82 -12.69 6.56 -18.21
N ARG A 83 -13.13 7.80 -18.45
CA ARG A 83 -13.77 8.22 -19.70
C ARG A 83 -12.74 8.53 -20.78
N ASN A 84 -13.19 8.58 -22.04
CA ASN A 84 -12.38 9.03 -23.16
C ASN A 84 -11.77 10.42 -22.86
N PRO A 85 -10.49 10.67 -23.17
CA PRO A 85 -9.88 11.98 -22.95
C PRO A 85 -10.67 13.12 -23.61
N SER A 86 -11.06 14.10 -22.81
CA SER A 86 -11.76 15.31 -23.26
C SER A 86 -11.58 16.45 -22.25
N PRO A 87 -11.86 17.72 -22.62
CA PRO A 87 -11.88 18.84 -21.68
C PRO A 87 -12.86 18.68 -20.51
N PHE A 88 -13.79 17.72 -20.58
CA PHE A 88 -14.81 17.43 -19.57
C PHE A 88 -14.60 16.09 -18.86
N SER A 89 -13.48 15.40 -19.15
CA SER A 89 -13.11 14.10 -18.58
C SER A 89 -12.23 14.30 -17.35
N TRP A 90 -12.84 14.91 -16.33
CA TRP A 90 -12.23 15.14 -15.04
C TRP A 90 -13.27 15.01 -13.92
N ARG A 91 -12.79 14.80 -12.70
CA ARG A 91 -13.63 14.83 -11.50
C ARG A 91 -12.87 15.32 -10.29
N THR A 92 -13.55 16.10 -9.46
CA THR A 92 -12.97 16.65 -8.23
C THR A 92 -13.62 16.06 -6.99
N PHE A 93 -12.80 15.68 -6.01
CA PHE A 93 -13.25 15.12 -4.75
C PHE A 93 -12.19 15.25 -3.66
N ASP A 94 -12.62 15.24 -2.40
CA ASP A 94 -11.74 15.11 -1.24
C ASP A 94 -11.50 13.64 -0.93
N VAL A 95 -10.35 13.32 -0.35
CA VAL A 95 -9.99 11.99 0.14
C VAL A 95 -9.73 12.08 1.64
N ALA A 96 -10.39 11.22 2.39
CA ALA A 96 -10.21 11.07 3.84
C ALA A 96 -9.87 9.61 4.17
N ILE A 97 -9.00 9.43 5.16
CA ILE A 97 -8.65 8.12 5.73
C ILE A 97 -9.02 8.15 7.21
N ASN A 98 -9.88 7.22 7.63
CA ASN A 98 -10.43 7.15 8.99
C ASN A 98 -11.05 8.48 9.46
N GLY A 99 -11.72 9.21 8.56
CA GLY A 99 -12.34 10.50 8.85
C GLY A 99 -11.38 11.70 8.87
N HIS A 100 -10.07 11.48 8.75
CA HIS A 100 -9.08 12.55 8.67
C HIS A 100 -8.75 12.87 7.20
N THR A 101 -8.65 14.16 6.87
CA THR A 101 -8.34 14.62 5.52
C THR A 101 -6.97 14.14 5.07
N PHE A 102 -6.94 13.31 4.04
CA PHE A 102 -5.72 12.81 3.39
C PHE A 102 -5.31 13.70 2.22
N TYR A 103 -6.27 14.14 1.42
CA TYR A 103 -6.05 15.09 0.33
C TYR A 103 -7.33 15.89 0.05
N SER A 104 -7.21 17.19 -0.18
CA SER A 104 -8.36 18.06 -0.50
C SER A 104 -8.32 18.52 -1.95
N ASN A 105 -9.50 18.66 -2.57
CA ASN A 105 -9.68 19.12 -3.94
C ASN A 105 -8.86 18.33 -4.96
N LEU A 106 -8.80 17.00 -4.83
CA LEU A 106 -8.13 16.14 -5.81
C LEU A 106 -8.81 16.28 -7.16
N ASN A 107 -8.05 16.60 -8.21
CA ASN A 107 -8.54 16.62 -9.58
C ASN A 107 -8.03 15.40 -10.36
N ALA A 108 -8.88 14.38 -10.50
CA ALA A 108 -8.57 13.20 -11.28
C ALA A 108 -8.99 13.42 -12.75
N THR A 109 -8.00 13.47 -13.65
CA THR A 109 -8.20 13.62 -15.10
C THR A 109 -7.89 12.30 -15.83
N SER A 110 -8.11 12.26 -17.14
CA SER A 110 -7.72 11.12 -17.97
C SER A 110 -6.20 10.92 -18.09
N LYS A 111 -5.37 11.85 -17.59
CA LYS A 111 -3.91 11.66 -17.52
C LYS A 111 -3.46 10.86 -16.30
N GLY A 112 -4.30 10.78 -15.27
CA GLY A 112 -3.93 10.16 -14.01
C GLY A 112 -3.29 11.13 -13.02
N VAL A 113 -3.37 10.78 -11.74
CA VAL A 113 -2.76 11.48 -10.61
C VAL A 113 -2.49 10.50 -9.48
N THR A 114 -1.40 10.73 -8.75
CA THR A 114 -1.05 10.00 -7.53
C THR A 114 -1.06 10.98 -6.36
N VAL A 115 -1.65 10.56 -5.24
CA VAL A 115 -1.46 11.24 -3.95
C VAL A 115 -0.92 10.27 -2.93
N TYR A 116 -0.01 10.73 -2.08
CA TYR A 116 0.67 9.88 -1.13
C TYR A 116 0.89 10.60 0.21
N ALA A 117 1.05 9.80 1.27
CA ALA A 117 1.56 10.25 2.54
C ALA A 117 2.77 9.40 2.91
N ALA A 118 3.88 10.08 3.24
CA ALA A 118 5.11 9.40 3.64
C ALA A 118 5.02 8.78 5.03
N GLN A 119 4.19 9.34 5.92
CA GLN A 119 3.94 8.84 7.28
C GLN A 119 2.49 9.16 7.66
N TRP A 120 1.64 8.14 7.68
CA TRP A 120 0.25 8.24 8.11
C TRP A 120 -0.03 7.24 9.24
N PRO A 121 -0.57 7.68 10.39
CA PRO A 121 -0.86 6.78 11.49
C PRO A 121 -2.09 5.92 11.13
N LEU A 122 -1.93 4.59 11.16
CA LEU A 122 -3.04 3.63 11.02
C LEU A 122 -3.02 2.63 12.16
N SER A 123 -4.20 2.11 12.49
CA SER A 123 -4.39 1.01 13.42
C SER A 123 -5.74 0.35 13.15
N GLY A 124 -5.78 -0.98 13.21
CA GLY A 124 -7.00 -1.76 12.99
C GLY A 124 -7.51 -1.63 11.55
N GLN A 125 -8.83 -1.53 11.42
CA GLN A 125 -9.49 -1.41 10.12
C GLN A 125 -9.35 0.01 9.56
N THR A 126 -9.09 0.10 8.25
CA THR A 126 -8.93 1.39 7.57
C THR A 126 -10.10 1.63 6.61
N LYS A 127 -10.74 2.79 6.75
CA LYS A 127 -11.80 3.27 5.86
C LYS A 127 -11.28 4.45 5.06
N ILE A 128 -11.37 4.35 3.75
CA ILE A 128 -11.09 5.46 2.83
C ILE A 128 -12.43 5.98 2.33
N THR A 129 -12.65 7.28 2.48
CA THR A 129 -13.85 7.98 2.01
C THR A 129 -13.43 9.03 0.99
N MET A 130 -14.09 9.03 -0.16
CA MET A 130 -13.90 10.03 -1.20
C MET A 130 -15.20 10.80 -1.37
N THR A 131 -15.17 12.11 -1.14
CA THR A 131 -16.37 12.95 -1.16
C THR A 131 -16.33 13.84 -2.40
N PRO A 132 -17.28 13.71 -3.35
CA PRO A 132 -17.30 14.53 -4.55
C PRO A 132 -17.48 16.01 -4.20
N SER A 133 -16.82 16.89 -4.96
CA SER A 133 -17.15 18.32 -4.91
C SER A 133 -18.61 18.55 -5.33
N PRO A 134 -19.23 19.66 -4.88
CA PRO A 134 -20.56 20.04 -5.35
C PRO A 134 -20.67 20.04 -6.88
N ASP A 135 -21.84 19.64 -7.38
CA ASP A 135 -22.21 19.64 -8.80
C ASP A 135 -21.39 18.73 -9.73
N MET A 136 -20.47 17.92 -9.19
CA MET A 136 -19.74 16.94 -10.00
C MET A 136 -20.70 15.96 -10.71
N PRO A 137 -20.70 15.89 -12.07
CA PRO A 137 -21.61 15.01 -12.81
C PRO A 137 -21.31 13.51 -12.66
N VAL A 138 -20.17 13.14 -12.08
CA VAL A 138 -19.70 11.76 -11.90
C VAL A 138 -19.21 11.55 -10.47
N GLY A 139 -19.35 10.32 -9.97
CA GLY A 139 -18.83 9.96 -8.64
C GLY A 139 -17.29 9.91 -8.60
N PRO A 140 -16.67 9.95 -7.41
CA PRO A 140 -15.24 9.69 -7.24
C PRO A 140 -14.82 8.35 -7.82
N ILE A 141 -13.53 8.19 -8.10
CA ILE A 141 -12.94 6.95 -8.59
C ILE A 141 -11.68 6.64 -7.80
N VAL A 142 -11.28 5.38 -7.74
CA VAL A 142 -9.93 4.95 -7.37
C VAL A 142 -9.56 3.73 -8.18
N ASN A 143 -8.34 3.69 -8.70
CA ASN A 143 -7.88 2.59 -9.54
C ASN A 143 -7.07 1.59 -8.73
N ALA A 144 -6.13 2.09 -7.92
CA ALA A 144 -5.26 1.25 -7.13
C ALA A 144 -4.77 1.99 -5.87
N GLY A 145 -4.19 1.23 -4.94
CA GLY A 145 -3.54 1.76 -3.74
C GLY A 145 -2.37 0.88 -3.32
N GLU A 146 -1.36 1.50 -2.72
CA GLU A 146 -0.24 0.84 -2.04
C GLU A 146 -0.18 1.31 -0.58
N VAL A 147 0.07 0.37 0.33
CA VAL A 147 0.21 0.64 1.76
C VAL A 147 1.39 -0.16 2.30
N TYR A 148 2.34 0.53 2.94
CA TYR A 148 3.54 -0.08 3.52
C TYR A 148 3.68 0.33 4.97
N GLN A 149 3.84 -0.63 5.87
CA GLN A 149 4.20 -0.33 7.25
C GLN A 149 5.62 0.20 7.29
N ILE A 150 5.80 1.36 7.92
CA ILE A 150 7.12 1.94 8.13
C ILE A 150 7.68 1.31 9.40
N LEU A 151 8.69 0.48 9.21
CA LEU A 151 9.46 -0.06 10.32
C LEU A 151 10.51 0.99 10.72
N PRO A 152 10.51 1.48 11.97
CA PRO A 152 11.56 2.39 12.41
C PRO A 152 12.91 1.67 12.30
N LEU A 153 13.96 2.43 11.97
CA LEU A 153 15.33 1.92 11.97
C LEU A 153 15.68 1.45 13.38
N SER A 154 15.49 0.16 13.64
CA SER A 154 15.73 -0.45 14.95
C SER A 154 17.20 -0.74 15.22
N GLY A 155 18.10 -0.35 14.30
CA GLY A 155 19.50 -0.73 14.32
C GLY A 155 19.70 -2.17 13.84
N ARG A 156 20.81 -2.81 14.26
CA ARG A 156 21.24 -4.13 13.76
C ARG A 156 21.81 -4.99 14.87
N THR A 157 21.84 -6.30 14.70
CA THR A 157 22.63 -7.18 15.57
C THR A 157 24.13 -6.95 15.34
N GLN A 158 24.91 -7.11 16.40
CA GLN A 158 26.37 -7.08 16.30
C GLN A 158 26.85 -8.20 15.38
N THR A 159 27.72 -7.86 14.42
CA THR A 159 28.16 -8.77 13.35
C THR A 159 28.68 -10.12 13.87
N ARG A 160 29.42 -10.13 14.99
CA ARG A 160 29.92 -11.40 15.55
C ARG A 160 28.79 -12.32 16.06
N ASP A 161 27.71 -11.76 16.57
CA ASP A 161 26.58 -12.54 17.05
C ASP A 161 25.77 -13.04 15.85
N ILE A 162 25.65 -12.25 14.77
CA ILE A 162 25.04 -12.71 13.50
C ILE A 162 25.78 -13.95 12.99
N ILE A 163 27.11 -13.88 12.88
CA ILE A 163 27.93 -15.00 12.39
C ILE A 163 27.71 -16.25 13.27
N ALA A 164 27.78 -16.09 14.59
CA ALA A 164 27.57 -17.20 15.52
C ALA A 164 26.16 -17.81 15.40
N MET A 165 25.13 -16.98 15.25
CA MET A 165 23.75 -17.43 15.10
C MET A 165 23.48 -18.08 13.74
N GLU A 166 24.08 -17.60 12.66
CA GLU A 166 24.01 -18.23 11.34
C GLU A 166 24.69 -19.61 11.34
N ASP A 167 25.84 -19.73 11.99
CA ASP A 167 26.55 -21.01 12.12
C ASP A 167 25.74 -22.00 12.98
N LEU A 168 25.14 -21.53 14.07
CA LEU A 168 24.20 -22.31 14.86
C LEU A 168 23.02 -22.77 14.01
N ALA A 169 22.38 -21.87 13.27
CA ALA A 169 21.25 -22.18 12.39
C ALA A 169 21.60 -23.28 11.37
N LYS A 170 22.78 -23.20 10.75
CA LYS A 170 23.29 -24.20 9.78
C LYS A 170 23.60 -25.55 10.43
N SER A 171 23.95 -25.57 11.72
CA SER A 171 24.24 -26.81 12.44
C SER A 171 22.99 -27.62 12.80
N LEU A 172 21.80 -26.97 12.78
CA LEU A 172 20.54 -27.61 13.09
C LEU A 172 19.96 -28.30 11.85
N GLN A 173 19.47 -29.53 12.01
CA GLN A 173 18.82 -30.24 10.91
C GLN A 173 17.48 -29.60 10.51
N ASN A 174 16.77 -29.01 11.48
CA ASN A 174 15.49 -28.33 11.30
C ASN A 174 15.46 -27.04 12.16
N PRO A 175 16.13 -25.95 11.73
CA PRO A 175 16.05 -24.69 12.46
C PRO A 175 14.62 -24.12 12.44
N PRO A 176 14.23 -23.30 13.43
CA PRO A 176 12.96 -22.57 13.40
C PRO A 176 12.83 -21.75 12.11
N ARG A 177 11.61 -21.66 11.56
CA ARG A 177 11.36 -21.06 10.23
C ARG A 177 11.70 -19.58 10.14
N ASP A 178 11.64 -18.89 11.27
CA ASP A 178 11.92 -17.47 11.42
C ASP A 178 13.40 -17.17 11.62
N TRP A 179 14.26 -18.20 11.68
CA TRP A 179 15.72 -18.04 11.72
C TRP A 179 16.29 -17.66 10.35
N ASN A 180 15.88 -16.50 9.84
CA ASN A 180 16.34 -15.90 8.60
C ASN A 180 16.49 -14.38 8.82
N GLY A 181 17.57 -13.79 8.30
CA GLY A 181 17.85 -12.37 8.43
C GLY A 181 18.57 -11.99 9.74
N ASP A 182 18.21 -10.84 10.32
CA ASP A 182 18.84 -10.33 11.54
C ASP A 182 18.20 -10.99 12.79
N PRO A 183 18.98 -11.66 13.66
CA PRO A 183 18.42 -12.44 14.76
C PRO A 183 17.74 -11.61 15.86
N CYS A 184 18.03 -10.31 15.97
CA CYS A 184 17.45 -9.43 16.99
C CYS A 184 16.53 -8.35 16.41
N ARG A 185 16.37 -8.27 15.08
CA ARG A 185 15.73 -7.14 14.42
C ARG A 185 14.73 -7.59 13.34
N PRO A 186 13.59 -6.88 13.22
CA PRO A 186 13.20 -5.66 13.94
C PRO A 186 12.82 -5.90 15.42
N LYS A 187 12.82 -4.83 16.25
CA LYS A 187 12.44 -4.96 17.67
C LYS A 187 11.06 -5.63 17.79
N GLY A 188 10.93 -6.58 18.72
CA GLY A 188 9.71 -7.39 18.91
C GLY A 188 9.54 -8.55 17.93
N ASN A 189 10.47 -8.73 16.99
CA ASN A 189 10.49 -9.83 16.01
C ASN A 189 11.89 -10.48 15.96
N SER A 190 12.51 -10.68 17.13
CA SER A 190 13.73 -11.50 17.20
C SER A 190 13.41 -12.93 16.82
N TRP A 191 14.43 -13.68 16.40
CA TRP A 191 14.31 -15.11 16.16
C TRP A 191 13.75 -15.83 17.38
N THR A 192 12.93 -16.85 17.14
CA THR A 192 12.28 -17.65 18.16
C THR A 192 13.34 -18.27 19.07
N GLY A 193 13.19 -18.04 20.37
CA GLY A 193 14.13 -18.50 21.40
C GLY A 193 15.34 -17.59 21.63
N VAL A 194 15.51 -16.53 20.84
CA VAL A 194 16.62 -15.58 20.96
C VAL A 194 16.16 -14.34 21.71
N THR A 195 16.89 -14.00 22.77
CA THR A 195 16.73 -12.78 23.56
C THR A 195 17.86 -11.82 23.25
N CYS A 196 17.49 -10.56 23.01
CA CYS A 196 18.43 -9.53 22.58
C CYS A 196 18.44 -8.31 23.49
N SER A 197 19.61 -7.68 23.62
CA SER A 197 19.76 -6.41 24.34
C SER A 197 19.04 -5.27 23.62
N ASP A 198 18.51 -4.30 24.37
CA ASP A 198 17.74 -3.18 23.79
C ASP A 198 18.58 -1.99 23.27
N GLN A 199 19.73 -2.27 22.65
CA GLN A 199 20.66 -1.25 22.14
C GLN A 199 20.57 -1.14 20.61
N PHE A 200 20.94 0.01 20.02
CA PHE A 200 20.93 0.18 18.55
C PHE A 200 21.79 -0.88 17.84
N ILE A 201 22.95 -1.22 18.41
CA ILE A 201 23.69 -2.44 18.06
C ILE A 201 23.31 -3.52 19.06
N ALA A 202 22.36 -4.38 18.71
CA ALA A 202 21.85 -5.41 19.60
C ALA A 202 22.88 -6.54 19.79
N ARG A 203 22.91 -7.09 21.00
CA ARG A 203 23.64 -8.31 21.34
C ARG A 203 22.65 -9.44 21.61
N VAL A 204 22.99 -10.65 21.17
CA VAL A 204 22.30 -11.87 21.62
C VAL A 204 22.77 -12.16 23.04
N ILE A 205 21.82 -12.26 23.98
CA ILE A 205 22.11 -12.40 25.41
C ILE A 205 21.52 -13.66 26.04
N ALA A 206 20.56 -14.31 25.38
CA ALA A 206 20.08 -15.65 25.72
C ALA A 206 19.46 -16.31 24.49
#